data_AF-A0A6I8TN83-F1
#
_entry.id   AF-A0A6I8TN83-F1
#
_cell.length_a   1.000
_cell.length_b   1.000
_cell.length_c   1.000
_cell.angle_alpha   90.00
_cell.angle_beta   90.00
_cell.angle_gamma   90.00
#
_symmetry.space_group_name_H-M   'P 1'
#
loop_
_entity.id
_entity.type
_entity.pdbx_description
1 polymer ?
#
loop_
_entity_poly.entity_id
_entity_poly.type
_entity_poly.pdbx_seq_one_letter_code
_entity_poly.pdbx_strand_id
1 'polypeptide(L)'
;MSSSERENIVLESASNRKDAENLHYIETLINDGAITPIDADIYTYEIHLPPWFDEEKFKRSWKSLEYVRRIHAVSGKKANTANSRMLVSQKDVAITQFGFVGYVVLNHQKLGVQHSQEGVEGFVHLWRTIGYMLGLEDRFNLCTDDFETSAQRMALVNAHFLRPSLQNPSAEFVHMTKIMIEGMWCYSILLNYEAFMFMTKRLSNVPGHHYWDDEPRDGAKTVYKEMGWLDRVMLNILMVIHEVLLNFTLARWLLNWVFLFNTNVMNKYLPLLAMMKHGVRKAYVKIVY
;
A
#
# COMPACT_ATOMS: atom_id res chain seq x y z
N MET A 1 -4.38 44.08 -22.24
CA MET A 1 -4.28 42.92 -21.34
C MET A 1 -3.54 43.33 -20.08
N SER A 2 -4.24 43.36 -18.95
CA SER A 2 -3.68 43.73 -17.64
C SER A 2 -2.64 42.69 -17.18
N SER A 3 -1.85 43.04 -16.16
CA SER A 3 -0.92 42.08 -15.55
C SER A 3 -1.63 40.85 -14.97
N SER A 4 -2.83 41.04 -14.41
CA SER A 4 -3.63 39.96 -13.82
C SER A 4 -4.22 39.02 -14.87
N GLU A 5 -4.62 39.53 -16.04
CA GLU A 5 -5.11 38.69 -17.14
C GLU A 5 -4.01 37.79 -17.70
N ARG A 6 -2.76 38.27 -17.78
CA ARG A 6 -1.62 37.45 -18.21
C ARG A 6 -1.30 36.35 -17.21
N GLU A 7 -1.34 36.67 -15.92
CA GLU A 7 -1.06 35.71 -14.85
C GLU A 7 -2.10 34.58 -14.82
N ASN A 8 -3.39 34.93 -14.97
CA ASN A 8 -4.47 33.94 -15.06
C ASN A 8 -4.31 32.99 -16.26
N ILE A 9 -3.94 33.51 -17.45
CA ILE A 9 -3.72 32.69 -18.64
C ILE A 9 -2.56 31.72 -18.44
N VAL A 10 -1.47 32.17 -17.80
CA VAL A 10 -0.31 31.31 -17.50
C VAL A 10 -0.70 30.20 -16.53
N LEU A 11 -1.41 30.53 -15.44
CA LEU A 11 -1.88 29.55 -14.45
C LEU A 11 -2.84 28.52 -15.08
N GLU A 12 -3.79 28.97 -15.90
CA GLU A 12 -4.72 28.09 -16.59
C GLU A 12 -4.01 27.16 -17.59
N SER A 13 -3.03 27.69 -18.33
CA SER A 13 -2.21 26.88 -19.25
C SER A 13 -1.35 25.83 -18.52
N ALA A 14 -0.83 26.17 -17.33
CA ALA A 14 -0.06 25.25 -16.50
C ALA A 14 -0.94 24.16 -15.89
N SER A 15 -2.14 24.52 -15.41
CA SER A 15 -3.14 23.55 -14.93
C SER A 15 -3.51 22.55 -16.03
N ASN A 16 -3.87 23.05 -17.22
CA ASN A 16 -4.25 22.21 -18.35
C ASN A 16 -3.13 21.24 -18.77
N ARG A 17 -1.87 21.67 -18.68
CA ARG A 17 -0.71 20.79 -18.95
C ARG A 17 -0.59 19.68 -17.90
N LYS A 18 -0.67 20.03 -16.60
CA LYS A 18 -0.58 19.06 -15.49
C LYS A 18 -1.71 18.03 -15.58
N ASP A 19 -2.92 18.46 -15.96
CA ASP A 19 -4.06 17.57 -16.18
C ASP A 19 -3.84 16.63 -17.36
N ALA A 20 -3.28 17.12 -18.47
CA ALA A 20 -2.94 16.28 -19.61
C ALA A 20 -1.86 15.24 -19.28
N GLU A 21 -0.83 15.62 -18.52
CA GLU A 21 0.22 14.71 -18.04
C GLU A 21 -0.35 13.62 -17.10
N ASN A 22 -1.27 13.99 -16.22
CA ASN A 22 -1.96 13.07 -15.33
C ASN A 22 -2.80 12.03 -16.07
N LEU A 23 -3.60 12.50 -17.03
CA LEU A 23 -4.41 11.64 -17.88
C LEU A 23 -3.52 10.71 -18.69
N HIS A 24 -2.45 11.24 -19.27
CA HIS A 24 -1.49 10.44 -20.02
C HIS A 24 -0.84 9.35 -19.16
N TYR A 25 -0.42 9.68 -17.93
CA TYR A 25 0.15 8.70 -17.01
C TYR A 25 -0.84 7.58 -16.69
N ILE A 26 -2.08 7.92 -16.30
CA ILE A 26 -3.05 6.90 -15.88
C ILE A 26 -3.50 6.03 -17.06
N GLU A 27 -3.68 6.62 -18.25
CA GLU A 27 -3.98 5.87 -19.48
C GLU A 27 -2.84 4.94 -19.85
N THR A 28 -1.59 5.41 -19.75
CA THR A 28 -0.40 4.59 -20.01
C THR A 28 -0.33 3.41 -19.04
N LEU A 29 -0.55 3.65 -17.74
CA LEU A 29 -0.53 2.60 -16.72
C LEU A 29 -1.67 1.58 -16.92
N ILE A 30 -2.90 2.05 -17.20
CA ILE A 30 -4.08 1.18 -17.32
C ILE A 30 -4.05 0.36 -18.61
N ASN A 31 -3.55 0.94 -19.71
CA ASN A 31 -3.58 0.30 -21.02
C ASN A 31 -2.27 -0.45 -21.31
N ASP A 32 -1.16 0.28 -21.43
CA ASP A 32 0.14 -0.29 -21.79
C ASP A 32 0.73 -1.10 -20.63
N GLY A 33 0.65 -0.56 -19.42
CA GLY A 33 1.13 -1.24 -18.21
C GLY A 33 0.40 -2.54 -17.92
N ALA A 34 -0.86 -2.70 -18.35
CA ALA A 34 -1.64 -3.92 -18.12
C ALA A 34 -1.26 -5.08 -19.04
N ILE A 35 -0.71 -4.79 -20.22
CA ILE A 35 -0.31 -5.82 -21.19
C ILE A 35 1.20 -6.04 -21.22
N THR A 36 1.98 -5.13 -20.64
CA THR A 36 3.43 -5.25 -20.53
C THR A 36 3.81 -6.19 -19.38
N PRO A 37 4.51 -7.31 -19.63
CA PRO A 37 5.00 -8.19 -18.57
C PRO A 37 6.08 -7.51 -17.72
N ILE A 38 6.08 -7.77 -16.42
CA ILE A 38 7.11 -7.23 -15.50
C ILE A 38 8.53 -7.78 -15.80
N ASP A 39 8.62 -8.97 -16.38
CA ASP A 39 9.85 -9.79 -16.44
C ASP A 39 10.37 -10.02 -17.86
N ALA A 40 10.25 -9.05 -18.76
CA ALA A 40 10.76 -9.19 -20.13
C ALA A 40 12.28 -9.45 -20.19
N ASP A 41 13.03 -9.00 -19.18
CA ASP A 41 14.50 -8.86 -19.23
C ASP A 41 15.23 -9.41 -17.98
N ILE A 42 14.80 -10.56 -17.44
CA ILE A 42 15.39 -11.13 -16.20
C ILE A 42 16.93 -11.32 -16.29
N TYR A 43 17.48 -11.50 -17.50
CA TYR A 43 18.89 -11.89 -17.70
C TYR A 43 19.83 -10.76 -18.11
N THR A 44 19.35 -9.52 -18.27
CA THR A 44 20.14 -8.42 -18.88
C THR A 44 20.44 -7.25 -17.92
N TYR A 45 20.02 -7.32 -16.66
CA TYR A 45 20.23 -6.24 -15.69
C TYR A 45 21.56 -6.40 -14.93
N GLU A 46 22.57 -5.62 -15.30
CA GLU A 46 23.74 -5.35 -14.45
C GLU A 46 23.50 -4.07 -13.64
N ILE A 47 23.50 -4.18 -12.30
CA ILE A 47 23.37 -3.03 -11.40
C ILE A 47 24.77 -2.59 -10.98
N HIS A 48 25.19 -1.40 -11.42
CA HIS A 48 26.42 -0.78 -10.97
C HIS A 48 26.18 0.03 -9.70
N LEU A 49 26.84 -0.36 -8.60
CA LEU A 49 26.75 0.35 -7.34
C LEU A 49 27.76 1.50 -7.29
N PRO A 50 27.39 2.66 -6.71
CA PRO A 50 28.35 3.70 -6.40
C PRO A 50 29.43 3.21 -5.42
N PRO A 51 30.67 3.75 -5.47
CA PRO A 51 31.76 3.32 -4.60
C PRO A 51 31.51 3.47 -3.10
N TRP A 52 30.57 4.34 -2.71
CA TRP A 52 30.19 4.59 -1.33
C TRP A 52 29.06 3.67 -0.82
N PHE A 53 28.49 2.83 -1.69
CA PHE A 53 27.39 1.94 -1.33
C PHE A 53 27.90 0.64 -0.69
N ASP A 54 27.24 0.17 0.36
CA ASP A 54 27.57 -1.08 1.03
C ASP A 54 27.14 -2.28 0.16
N GLU A 55 28.12 -2.87 -0.54
CA GLU A 55 27.91 -3.96 -1.49
C GLU A 55 27.32 -5.22 -0.81
N GLU A 56 27.69 -5.51 0.42
CA GLU A 56 27.18 -6.70 1.13
C GLU A 56 25.70 -6.53 1.48
N LYS A 57 25.32 -5.36 2.03
CA LYS A 57 23.92 -5.03 2.31
C LYS A 57 23.08 -4.99 1.04
N PHE A 58 23.65 -4.47 -0.05
CA PHE A 58 23.01 -4.51 -1.36
C PHE A 58 22.75 -5.94 -1.80
N LYS A 59 23.80 -6.78 -1.88
CA LYS A 59 23.70 -8.16 -2.36
C LYS A 59 22.68 -8.97 -1.56
N ARG A 60 22.61 -8.78 -0.24
CA ARG A 60 21.61 -9.45 0.60
C ARG A 60 20.19 -9.04 0.23
N SER A 61 19.94 -7.75 0.06
CA SER A 61 18.62 -7.21 -0.29
C SER A 61 18.24 -7.59 -1.73
N TRP A 62 19.20 -7.48 -2.65
CA TRP A 62 19.04 -7.88 -4.05
C TRP A 62 18.69 -9.35 -4.19
N LYS A 63 19.36 -10.26 -3.48
CA LYS A 63 19.03 -11.69 -3.51
C LYS A 63 17.57 -11.97 -3.15
N SER A 64 17.00 -11.23 -2.20
CA SER A 64 15.58 -11.38 -1.84
C SER A 64 14.67 -10.84 -2.94
N LEU A 65 15.00 -9.68 -3.53
CA LEU A 65 14.19 -9.07 -4.58
C LEU A 65 14.25 -9.86 -5.89
N GLU A 66 15.43 -10.35 -6.25
CA GLU A 66 15.66 -11.26 -7.37
C GLU A 66 14.83 -12.55 -7.21
N TYR A 67 14.78 -13.11 -6.00
CA TYR A 67 13.92 -14.26 -5.72
C TYR A 67 12.44 -13.95 -5.97
N VAL A 68 11.91 -12.83 -5.45
CA VAL A 68 10.52 -12.41 -5.69
C VAL A 68 10.26 -12.21 -7.18
N ARG A 69 11.17 -11.52 -7.88
CA ARG A 69 11.10 -11.30 -9.33
C ARG A 69 11.02 -12.63 -10.09
N ARG A 70 11.87 -13.60 -9.74
CA ARG A 70 11.81 -14.96 -10.32
C ARG A 70 10.47 -15.65 -10.03
N ILE A 71 9.89 -15.49 -8.84
CA ILE A 71 8.59 -16.06 -8.52
C ILE A 71 7.46 -15.41 -9.35
N HIS A 72 7.50 -14.10 -9.58
CA HIS A 72 6.56 -13.42 -10.48
C HIS A 72 6.67 -13.98 -11.90
N ALA A 73 7.89 -14.08 -12.45
CA ALA A 73 8.12 -14.64 -13.78
C ALA A 73 7.59 -16.06 -13.93
N VAL A 74 7.94 -16.94 -12.97
CA VAL A 74 7.54 -18.36 -13.00
C VAL A 74 6.03 -18.50 -12.83
N SER A 75 5.44 -17.77 -11.89
CA SER A 75 4.00 -17.81 -11.62
C SER A 75 3.20 -17.25 -12.79
N GLY A 76 3.64 -16.13 -13.36
CA GLY A 76 3.07 -15.51 -14.55
C GLY A 76 3.11 -16.47 -15.74
N LYS A 77 4.27 -17.07 -16.03
CA LYS A 77 4.41 -18.06 -17.10
C LYS A 77 3.50 -19.26 -16.90
N LYS A 78 3.40 -19.78 -15.66
CA LYS A 78 2.53 -20.92 -15.33
C LYS A 78 1.05 -20.56 -15.49
N ALA A 79 0.61 -19.42 -14.99
CA ALA A 79 -0.77 -18.94 -15.15
C ALA A 79 -1.11 -18.75 -16.64
N ASN A 80 -0.17 -18.23 -17.42
CA ASN A 80 -0.31 -18.03 -18.86
C ASN A 80 -0.60 -19.33 -19.63
N THR A 81 -0.06 -20.47 -19.18
CA THR A 81 -0.36 -21.78 -19.80
C THR A 81 -1.82 -22.21 -19.66
N ALA A 82 -2.53 -21.72 -18.63
CA ALA A 82 -3.94 -21.99 -18.42
C ALA A 82 -4.83 -20.93 -19.10
N ASN A 83 -4.36 -19.68 -19.17
CA ASN A 83 -5.04 -18.58 -19.85
C ASN A 83 -3.98 -17.59 -20.34
N SER A 84 -3.85 -17.44 -21.66
CA SER A 84 -2.81 -16.62 -22.28
C SER A 84 -2.90 -15.11 -21.96
N ARG A 85 -4.00 -14.65 -21.37
CA ARG A 85 -4.18 -13.28 -20.87
C ARG A 85 -3.70 -13.09 -19.43
N MET A 86 -3.39 -14.16 -18.71
CA MET A 86 -2.85 -14.07 -17.35
C MET A 86 -1.35 -13.84 -17.41
N LEU A 87 -0.93 -12.71 -16.87
CA LEU A 87 0.48 -12.37 -16.62
C LEU A 87 0.57 -11.58 -15.31
N VAL A 88 1.79 -11.42 -14.82
CA VAL A 88 2.10 -10.39 -13.82
C VAL A 88 2.56 -9.16 -14.60
N SER A 89 1.69 -8.15 -14.70
CA SER A 89 1.93 -6.97 -15.53
C SER A 89 2.65 -5.85 -14.77
N GLN A 90 3.20 -4.89 -15.51
CA GLN A 90 3.74 -3.64 -14.96
C GLN A 90 2.69 -2.94 -14.07
N LYS A 91 1.43 -2.90 -14.54
CA LYS A 91 0.30 -2.34 -13.78
C LYS A 91 0.06 -3.09 -12.47
N ASP A 92 0.10 -4.42 -12.48
CA ASP A 92 -0.14 -5.22 -11.27
C ASP A 92 0.92 -4.94 -10.20
N VAL A 93 2.18 -4.81 -10.61
CA VAL A 93 3.28 -4.48 -9.69
C VAL A 93 3.20 -3.03 -9.22
N ALA A 94 2.83 -2.07 -10.08
CA ALA A 94 2.58 -0.69 -9.67
C ALA A 94 1.44 -0.60 -8.64
N ILE A 95 0.30 -1.25 -8.87
CA ILE A 95 -0.82 -1.27 -7.92
C ILE A 95 -0.44 -2.00 -6.63
N THR A 96 0.39 -3.04 -6.72
CA THR A 96 0.93 -3.71 -5.53
C THR A 96 1.86 -2.78 -4.75
N GLN A 97 2.71 -2.00 -5.43
CA GLN A 97 3.53 -0.97 -4.81
C GLN A 97 2.65 0.06 -4.09
N PHE A 98 1.53 0.50 -4.68
CA PHE A 98 0.55 1.36 -4.00
C PHE A 98 0.09 0.75 -2.67
N GLY A 99 -0.16 -0.56 -2.61
CA GLY A 99 -0.56 -1.24 -1.38
C GLY A 99 0.44 -1.10 -0.22
N PHE A 100 1.73 -0.92 -0.52
CA PHE A 100 2.78 -0.75 0.49
C PHE A 100 3.07 0.71 0.86
N VAL A 101 3.07 1.62 -0.12
CA VAL A 101 3.51 3.02 0.07
C VAL A 101 2.37 4.03 -0.07
N GLY A 102 1.34 3.73 -0.86
CA GLY A 102 0.29 4.66 -1.29
C GLY A 102 -0.46 5.32 -0.14
N TYR A 103 -1.02 4.54 0.78
CA TYR A 103 -1.77 5.12 1.91
C TYR A 103 -0.88 5.84 2.92
N VAL A 104 0.40 5.46 3.03
CA VAL A 104 1.35 6.20 3.88
C VAL A 104 1.60 7.58 3.27
N VAL A 105 1.88 7.65 1.96
CA VAL A 105 2.08 8.92 1.26
C VAL A 105 0.83 9.80 1.29
N LEU A 106 -0.34 9.24 0.99
CA LEU A 106 -1.59 10.00 0.86
C LEU A 106 -2.27 10.32 2.20
N ASN A 107 -2.07 9.50 3.23
CA ASN A 107 -2.84 9.56 4.48
C ASN A 107 -1.97 9.34 5.74
N HIS A 108 -0.69 9.76 5.72
CA HIS A 108 0.23 9.59 6.87
C HIS A 108 -0.37 10.05 8.20
N GLN A 109 -1.13 11.15 8.22
CA GLN A 109 -1.78 11.68 9.42
C GLN A 109 -2.82 10.71 10.00
N LYS A 110 -3.68 10.12 9.15
CA LYS A 110 -4.67 9.11 9.56
C LYS A 110 -4.03 7.82 10.09
N LEU A 111 -2.74 7.62 9.81
CA LEU A 111 -1.96 6.46 10.23
C LEU A 111 -1.03 6.76 11.40
N GLY A 112 -1.03 8.00 11.92
CA GLY A 112 -0.15 8.42 13.02
C GLY A 112 1.33 8.51 12.65
N VAL A 113 1.64 8.55 11.35
CA VAL A 113 3.01 8.63 10.83
C VAL A 113 3.50 10.07 10.91
N GLN A 114 4.51 10.28 11.74
CA GLN A 114 5.27 11.53 11.82
C GLN A 114 6.46 11.44 10.86
N HIS A 115 6.72 12.51 10.10
CA HIS A 115 7.80 12.52 9.12
C HIS A 115 8.44 13.90 9.00
N SER A 116 9.66 13.92 8.45
CA SER A 116 10.31 15.11 7.89
C SER A 116 10.25 15.04 6.37
N GLN A 117 10.52 16.16 5.70
CA GLN A 117 10.62 16.21 4.24
C GLN A 117 11.64 15.19 3.70
N GLU A 118 12.84 15.17 4.27
CA GLU A 118 13.89 14.20 3.94
C GLU A 118 13.45 12.76 4.17
N GLY A 119 12.64 12.53 5.22
CA GLY A 119 12.11 11.21 5.55
C GLY A 119 11.13 10.68 4.50
N VAL A 120 10.22 11.53 4.00
CA VAL A 120 9.27 11.11 2.95
C VAL A 120 9.94 10.97 1.59
N GLU A 121 10.89 11.83 1.26
CA GLU A 121 11.69 11.72 0.03
C GLU A 121 12.52 10.43 0.05
N GLY A 122 13.20 10.13 1.16
CA GLY A 122 13.94 8.88 1.33
C GLY A 122 13.03 7.65 1.27
N PHE A 123 11.83 7.72 1.84
CA PHE A 123 10.84 6.63 1.80
C PHE A 123 10.35 6.36 0.37
N VAL A 124 10.03 7.41 -0.38
CA VAL A 124 9.65 7.31 -1.81
C VAL A 124 10.81 6.76 -2.63
N HIS A 125 12.02 7.28 -2.45
CA HIS A 125 13.21 6.82 -3.18
C HIS A 125 13.52 5.33 -2.93
N LEU A 126 13.36 4.87 -1.68
CA LEU A 126 13.48 3.45 -1.34
C LEU A 126 12.49 2.61 -2.14
N TRP A 127 11.21 3.00 -2.16
CA TRP A 127 10.18 2.26 -2.88
C TRP A 127 10.29 2.36 -4.41
N ARG A 128 10.81 3.47 -4.94
CA ARG A 128 11.18 3.59 -6.35
C ARG A 128 12.23 2.55 -6.71
N THR A 129 13.29 2.47 -5.90
CA THR A 129 14.39 1.52 -6.09
C THR A 129 13.91 0.07 -6.00
N ILE A 130 13.06 -0.25 -5.01
CA ILE A 130 12.44 -1.59 -4.90
C ILE A 130 11.61 -1.90 -6.15
N GLY A 131 10.79 -0.97 -6.63
CA GLY A 131 10.01 -1.14 -7.86
C GLY A 131 10.91 -1.46 -9.05
N TYR A 132 11.94 -0.64 -9.26
CA TYR A 132 12.93 -0.84 -10.33
C TYR A 132 13.61 -2.21 -10.24
N MET A 133 14.05 -2.61 -9.04
CA MET A 133 14.68 -3.92 -8.80
C MET A 133 13.73 -5.10 -9.08
N LEU A 134 12.42 -4.90 -8.90
CA LEU A 134 11.39 -5.89 -9.25
C LEU A 134 11.03 -5.90 -10.75
N GLY A 135 11.64 -5.05 -11.58
CA GLY A 135 11.39 -4.96 -13.02
C GLY A 135 10.39 -3.87 -13.42
N LEU A 136 9.93 -3.05 -12.47
CA LEU A 136 9.00 -1.96 -12.74
C LEU A 136 9.69 -0.87 -13.55
N GLU A 137 9.23 -0.62 -14.78
CA GLU A 137 9.79 0.48 -15.57
C GLU A 137 9.45 1.83 -14.93
N ASP A 138 10.36 2.80 -15.00
CA ASP A 138 10.21 4.13 -14.39
C ASP A 138 8.94 4.87 -14.88
N ARG A 139 8.49 4.61 -16.10
CA ARG A 139 7.25 5.18 -16.66
C ARG A 139 5.97 4.66 -16.00
N PHE A 140 6.02 3.48 -15.36
CA PHE A 140 4.90 2.90 -14.61
C PHE A 140 5.07 3.03 -13.08
N ASN A 141 6.31 3.18 -12.60
CA ASN A 141 6.63 3.28 -11.18
C ASN A 141 5.88 4.41 -10.48
N LEU A 142 5.22 4.14 -9.35
CA LEU A 142 4.46 5.17 -8.63
C LEU A 142 5.37 6.12 -7.87
N CYS A 143 6.55 5.63 -7.48
CA CYS A 143 7.55 6.43 -6.82
C CYS A 143 8.53 7.00 -7.85
N THR A 144 8.69 8.31 -7.86
CA THR A 144 9.59 9.06 -8.75
C THR A 144 10.80 9.59 -7.97
N ASP A 145 11.58 10.47 -8.59
CA ASP A 145 12.66 11.23 -7.97
C ASP A 145 12.19 12.26 -6.93
N ASP A 146 10.91 12.63 -6.93
CA ASP A 146 10.35 13.60 -6.00
C ASP A 146 9.05 13.13 -5.34
N PHE A 147 8.76 13.67 -4.17
CA PHE A 147 7.59 13.30 -3.39
C PHE A 147 6.26 13.80 -4.00
N GLU A 148 6.25 14.99 -4.61
CA GLU A 148 5.02 15.60 -5.14
C GLU A 148 4.45 14.78 -6.29
N THR A 149 5.27 14.47 -7.29
CA THR A 149 4.88 13.64 -8.43
C THR A 149 4.48 12.23 -7.98
N SER A 150 5.18 11.68 -6.99
CA SER A 150 4.84 10.37 -6.42
C SER A 150 3.46 10.38 -5.75
N ALA A 151 3.19 11.37 -4.90
CA ALA A 151 1.90 11.55 -4.27
C ALA A 151 0.79 11.76 -5.31
N GLN A 152 1.06 12.52 -6.37
CA GLN A 152 0.14 12.75 -7.48
C GLN A 152 -0.19 11.46 -8.24
N ARG A 153 0.81 10.65 -8.61
CA ARG A 153 0.59 9.33 -9.26
C ARG A 153 -0.23 8.39 -8.37
N MET A 154 0.08 8.35 -7.07
CA MET A 154 -0.68 7.56 -6.10
C MET A 154 -2.13 8.05 -5.96
N ALA A 155 -2.35 9.36 -5.96
CA ALA A 155 -3.70 9.92 -5.90
C ALA A 155 -4.53 9.53 -7.14
N LEU A 156 -3.94 9.56 -8.34
CA LEU A 156 -4.57 9.10 -9.57
C LEU A 156 -4.93 7.62 -9.50
N VAL A 157 -3.99 6.76 -9.09
CA VAL A 157 -4.23 5.32 -8.94
C VAL A 157 -5.33 5.04 -7.90
N ASN A 158 -5.33 5.77 -6.78
CA ASN A 158 -6.42 5.67 -5.80
C ASN A 158 -7.77 6.06 -6.41
N ALA A 159 -7.85 7.19 -7.12
CA ALA A 159 -9.10 7.70 -7.68
C ALA A 159 -9.65 6.83 -8.81
N HIS A 160 -8.79 6.34 -9.70
CA HIS A 160 -9.20 5.61 -10.90
C HIS A 160 -9.26 4.09 -10.72
N PHE A 161 -8.58 3.52 -9.72
CA PHE A 161 -8.53 2.07 -9.53
C PHE A 161 -9.01 1.64 -8.14
N LEU A 162 -8.37 2.07 -7.05
CA LEU A 162 -8.64 1.53 -5.72
C LEU A 162 -10.03 1.92 -5.20
N ARG A 163 -10.38 3.21 -5.26
CA ARG A 163 -11.67 3.71 -4.76
C ARG A 163 -12.86 3.08 -5.50
N PRO A 164 -12.91 3.02 -6.84
CA PRO A 164 -14.00 2.32 -7.55
C PRO A 164 -14.08 0.84 -7.19
N SER A 165 -12.93 0.17 -7.06
CA SER A 165 -12.87 -1.26 -6.70
C SER A 165 -13.35 -1.53 -5.28
N LEU A 166 -13.12 -0.60 -4.34
CA LEU A 166 -13.58 -0.71 -2.96
C LEU A 166 -15.05 -0.28 -2.78
N GLN A 167 -15.58 0.56 -3.67
CA GLN A 167 -17.00 0.86 -3.76
C GLN A 167 -17.79 -0.36 -4.25
N ASN A 168 -17.26 -1.07 -5.23
CA ASN A 168 -17.90 -2.24 -5.85
C ASN A 168 -16.96 -3.46 -5.80
N PRO A 169 -16.72 -4.03 -4.61
CA PRO A 169 -15.78 -5.14 -4.46
C PRO A 169 -16.31 -6.42 -5.12
N SER A 170 -15.41 -7.19 -5.73
CA SER A 170 -15.76 -8.52 -6.25
C SER A 170 -15.97 -9.53 -5.11
N ALA A 171 -16.66 -10.63 -5.40
CA ALA A 171 -16.86 -11.71 -4.44
C ALA A 171 -15.52 -12.34 -4.01
N GLU A 172 -14.58 -12.48 -4.94
CA GLU A 172 -13.23 -12.99 -4.69
C GLU A 172 -12.44 -12.05 -3.78
N PHE A 173 -12.54 -10.74 -4.00
CA PHE A 173 -11.91 -9.75 -3.12
C PHE A 173 -12.44 -9.88 -1.69
N VAL A 174 -13.77 -9.94 -1.51
CA VAL A 174 -14.38 -10.10 -0.18
C VAL A 174 -13.93 -11.41 0.47
N HIS A 175 -13.93 -12.51 -0.28
CA HIS A 175 -13.50 -13.81 0.21
C HIS A 175 -12.03 -13.81 0.67
N MET A 176 -11.13 -13.31 -0.16
CA MET A 176 -9.69 -13.31 0.11
C MET A 176 -9.31 -12.38 1.26
N THR A 177 -9.88 -11.18 1.30
CA THR A 177 -9.62 -10.21 2.37
C THR A 177 -10.14 -10.70 3.72
N LYS A 178 -11.30 -11.36 3.73
CA LYS A 178 -11.86 -11.95 4.94
C LYS A 178 -10.98 -13.08 5.48
N ILE A 179 -10.55 -14.01 4.62
CA ILE A 179 -9.61 -15.08 5.00
C ILE A 179 -8.31 -14.50 5.54
N MET A 180 -7.75 -13.48 4.89
CA MET A 180 -6.50 -12.85 5.32
C MET A 180 -6.63 -12.26 6.73
N ILE A 181 -7.64 -11.40 6.96
CA ILE A 181 -7.81 -10.70 8.24
C ILE A 181 -8.15 -11.68 9.35
N GLU A 182 -9.09 -12.61 9.13
CA GLU A 182 -9.49 -13.61 10.13
C GLU A 182 -8.39 -14.64 10.40
N GLY A 183 -7.58 -14.96 9.40
CA GLY A 183 -6.41 -15.83 9.53
C GLY A 183 -5.33 -15.20 10.41
N MET A 184 -5.13 -13.89 10.29
CA MET A 184 -4.17 -13.14 11.09
C MET A 184 -4.67 -12.78 12.50
N TRP A 185 -5.94 -13.04 12.83
CA TRP A 185 -6.48 -12.72 14.16
C TRP A 185 -5.69 -13.33 15.33
N CYS A 186 -5.15 -14.54 15.17
CA CYS A 186 -4.30 -15.17 16.20
C CYS A 186 -2.97 -14.44 16.42
N TYR A 187 -2.53 -13.64 15.45
CA TYR A 187 -1.34 -12.81 15.54
C TYR A 187 -1.64 -11.46 16.21
N SER A 188 -2.79 -10.85 15.91
CA SER A 188 -3.26 -9.63 16.55
C SER A 188 -4.78 -9.64 16.71
N ILE A 189 -5.24 -9.63 17.96
CA ILE A 189 -6.67 -9.58 18.29
C ILE A 189 -7.35 -8.29 17.84
N LEU A 190 -6.58 -7.26 17.48
CA LEU A 190 -7.08 -5.99 16.95
C LEU A 190 -7.61 -6.12 15.51
N LEU A 191 -7.34 -7.25 14.83
CA LEU A 191 -7.77 -7.50 13.46
C LEU A 191 -9.25 -7.91 13.40
N ASN A 192 -10.12 -6.93 13.16
CA ASN A 192 -11.54 -7.12 12.89
C ASN A 192 -11.84 -6.75 11.43
N TYR A 193 -12.52 -7.64 10.70
CA TYR A 193 -12.76 -7.47 9.26
C TYR A 193 -13.50 -6.18 8.93
N GLU A 194 -14.62 -5.91 9.59
CA GLU A 194 -15.46 -4.75 9.31
C GLU A 194 -14.73 -3.44 9.64
N ALA A 195 -14.02 -3.38 10.78
CA ALA A 195 -13.23 -2.23 11.17
C ALA A 195 -12.06 -1.95 10.21
N PHE A 196 -11.34 -2.99 9.78
CA PHE A 196 -10.23 -2.85 8.82
C PHE A 196 -10.74 -2.44 7.44
N MET A 197 -11.82 -3.06 6.96
CA MET A 197 -12.42 -2.68 5.68
C MET A 197 -12.97 -1.25 5.71
N PHE A 198 -13.57 -0.82 6.83
CA PHE A 198 -13.98 0.57 7.01
C PHE A 198 -12.77 1.51 6.90
N MET A 199 -11.67 1.21 7.61
CA MET A 199 -10.45 2.01 7.56
C MET A 199 -9.84 2.06 6.15
N THR A 200 -9.73 0.93 5.45
CA THR A 200 -9.24 0.89 4.06
C THR A 200 -10.09 1.74 3.12
N LYS A 201 -11.42 1.64 3.24
CA LYS A 201 -12.36 2.46 2.48
C LYS A 201 -12.24 3.96 2.81
N ARG A 202 -12.05 4.31 4.08
CA ARG A 202 -11.77 5.68 4.54
C ARG A 202 -10.46 6.24 3.99
N LEU A 203 -9.38 5.45 3.98
CA LEU A 203 -8.09 5.84 3.40
C LEU A 203 -8.19 6.07 1.88
N SER A 204 -9.15 5.42 1.22
CA SER A 204 -9.41 5.54 -0.22
C SER A 204 -10.45 6.60 -0.59
N ASN A 205 -11.00 7.32 0.41
CA ASN A 205 -12.09 8.28 0.24
C ASN A 205 -13.38 7.68 -0.36
N VAL A 206 -13.68 6.42 -0.06
CA VAL A 206 -14.96 5.79 -0.44
C VAL A 206 -16.09 6.53 0.28
N PRO A 207 -17.18 6.92 -0.42
CA PRO A 207 -18.23 7.70 0.18
C PRO A 207 -18.85 7.08 1.44
N GLY A 208 -19.19 7.91 2.44
CA GLY A 208 -19.79 7.49 3.71
C GLY A 208 -18.81 6.94 4.75
N HIS A 209 -17.51 6.87 4.43
CA HIS A 209 -16.45 6.36 5.30
C HIS A 209 -15.64 7.51 5.93
N HIS A 210 -16.32 8.34 6.71
CA HIS A 210 -15.72 9.35 7.57
C HIS A 210 -15.94 8.94 9.03
N TYR A 211 -15.00 9.28 9.92
CA TYR A 211 -15.07 8.88 11.32
C TYR A 211 -15.17 10.09 12.25
N TRP A 212 -14.27 11.07 12.09
CA TRP A 212 -14.29 12.31 12.86
C TRP A 212 -15.24 13.34 12.25
N ASP A 213 -15.72 14.27 13.08
CA ASP A 213 -16.73 15.25 12.67
C ASP A 213 -16.17 16.35 11.76
N ASP A 214 -14.86 16.62 11.83
CA ASP A 214 -14.11 17.62 11.07
C ASP A 214 -13.68 17.14 9.67
N GLU A 215 -13.89 15.87 9.35
CA GLU A 215 -13.60 15.33 8.02
C GLU A 215 -14.55 15.92 6.95
N PRO A 216 -14.05 16.21 5.74
CA PRO A 216 -14.89 16.63 4.62
C PRO A 216 -16.01 15.63 4.36
N ARG A 217 -17.26 16.10 4.41
CA ARG A 217 -18.43 15.26 4.15
C ARG A 217 -18.74 15.24 2.66
N ASP A 218 -18.97 14.03 2.16
CA ASP A 218 -19.38 13.73 0.78
C ASP A 218 -20.90 13.74 0.59
N GLY A 219 -21.66 14.08 1.63
CA GLY A 219 -23.13 14.04 1.64
C GLY A 219 -23.73 12.64 1.79
N ALA A 220 -22.92 11.58 1.81
CA ALA A 220 -23.37 10.22 2.06
C ALA A 220 -23.62 9.99 3.56
N LYS A 221 -24.49 9.02 3.87
CA LYS A 221 -24.74 8.61 5.25
C LYS A 221 -23.50 7.96 5.85
N THR A 222 -23.26 8.23 7.13
CA THR A 222 -22.13 7.67 7.89
C THR A 222 -22.30 6.16 8.08
N VAL A 223 -21.43 5.36 7.44
CA VAL A 223 -21.57 3.89 7.40
C VAL A 223 -21.29 3.24 8.75
N TYR A 224 -20.36 3.75 9.56
CA TYR A 224 -19.97 3.06 10.80
C TYR A 224 -21.11 2.97 11.83
N LYS A 225 -22.13 3.83 11.73
CA LYS A 225 -23.30 3.81 12.63
C LYS A 225 -24.17 2.56 12.43
N GLU A 226 -24.08 1.93 11.27
CA GLU A 226 -24.80 0.70 10.92
C GLU A 226 -24.04 -0.57 11.31
N MET A 227 -22.77 -0.44 11.72
CA MET A 227 -21.93 -1.57 12.13
C MET A 227 -22.37 -2.17 13.47
N GLY A 228 -22.07 -3.46 13.65
CA GLY A 228 -22.26 -4.16 14.92
C GLY A 228 -21.56 -3.46 16.09
N TRP A 229 -22.06 -3.65 17.32
CA TRP A 229 -21.47 -3.00 18.49
C TRP A 229 -19.99 -3.35 18.68
N LEU A 230 -19.63 -4.64 18.55
CA LEU A 230 -18.23 -5.08 18.63
C LEU A 230 -17.37 -4.44 17.53
N ASP A 231 -17.86 -4.40 16.30
CA ASP A 231 -17.10 -3.83 15.17
C ASP A 231 -16.86 -2.33 15.37
N ARG A 232 -17.84 -1.61 15.94
CA ARG A 232 -17.68 -0.18 16.31
C ARG A 232 -16.66 0.02 17.42
N VAL A 233 -16.63 -0.85 18.43
CA VAL A 233 -15.60 -0.80 19.48
C VAL A 233 -14.21 -1.05 18.88
N MET A 234 -14.07 -2.05 18.02
CA MET A 234 -12.80 -2.36 17.36
C MET A 234 -12.36 -1.21 16.43
N LEU A 235 -13.29 -0.62 15.68
CA LEU A 235 -13.02 0.56 14.87
C LEU A 235 -12.58 1.75 15.73
N ASN A 236 -13.25 2.00 16.86
CA ASN A 236 -12.86 3.07 17.78
C ASN A 236 -11.42 2.87 18.30
N ILE A 237 -11.08 1.66 18.73
CA ILE A 237 -9.72 1.32 19.16
C ILE A 237 -8.73 1.59 18.02
N LEU A 238 -9.05 1.19 16.80
CA LEU A 238 -8.20 1.40 15.63
C LEU A 238 -7.96 2.89 15.36
N MET A 239 -9.01 3.72 15.37
CA MET A 239 -8.91 5.17 15.15
C MET A 239 -8.13 5.86 16.26
N VAL A 240 -8.42 5.52 17.53
CA VAL A 240 -7.73 6.10 18.69
C VAL A 240 -6.25 5.75 18.68
N ILE A 241 -5.88 4.50 18.36
CA ILE A 241 -4.47 4.12 18.26
C ILE A 241 -3.78 4.96 17.18
N HIS A 242 -4.30 4.98 15.95
CA HIS A 242 -3.60 5.58 14.83
C HIS A 242 -3.59 7.11 14.87
N GLU A 243 -4.72 7.74 15.18
CA GLU A 243 -4.89 9.20 15.04
C GLU A 243 -4.70 9.96 16.35
N VAL A 244 -4.68 9.27 17.50
CA VAL A 244 -4.47 9.92 18.81
C VAL A 244 -3.21 9.39 19.48
N LEU A 245 -3.14 8.10 19.82
CA LEU A 245 -2.06 7.56 20.64
C LEU A 245 -0.71 7.60 19.93
N LEU A 246 -0.65 7.25 18.65
CA LEU A 246 0.61 7.29 17.88
C LEU A 246 1.17 8.71 17.72
N ASN A 247 0.41 9.77 18.02
CA ASN A 247 0.94 11.15 18.05
C ASN A 247 1.72 11.46 19.33
N PHE A 248 1.52 10.71 20.43
CA PHE A 248 2.24 10.92 21.68
C PHE A 248 3.46 10.00 21.80
N THR A 249 4.65 10.57 22.05
CA THR A 249 5.92 9.82 22.08
C THR A 249 5.91 8.65 23.07
N LEU A 250 5.40 8.85 24.29
CA LEU A 250 5.36 7.77 25.30
C LEU A 250 4.39 6.65 24.90
N ALA A 251 3.23 6.99 24.35
CA ALA A 251 2.26 6.01 23.89
C ALA A 251 2.80 5.23 22.68
N ARG A 252 3.45 5.91 21.72
CA ARG A 252 4.13 5.28 20.58
C ARG A 252 5.23 4.33 21.04
N TRP A 253 6.07 4.75 21.99
CA TRP A 253 7.12 3.90 22.56
C TRP A 253 6.53 2.64 23.20
N LEU A 254 5.48 2.79 24.01
CA LEU A 254 4.81 1.67 24.66
C LEU A 254 4.17 0.71 23.66
N LEU A 255 3.43 1.24 22.67
CA LEU A 255 2.79 0.44 21.62
C LEU A 255 3.82 -0.32 20.78
N ASN A 256 4.96 0.31 20.45
CA ASN A 256 6.06 -0.36 19.76
C ASN A 256 6.64 -1.50 20.63
N TRP A 257 6.79 -1.28 21.93
CA TRP A 257 7.25 -2.31 22.86
C TRP A 257 6.28 -3.49 22.93
N VAL A 258 4.98 -3.22 23.07
CA VAL A 258 3.93 -4.25 23.07
C VAL A 258 3.93 -5.02 21.75
N PHE A 259 4.00 -4.33 20.61
CA PHE A 259 4.04 -4.95 19.30
C PHE A 259 5.28 -5.86 19.11
N LEU A 260 6.47 -5.36 19.48
CA LEU A 260 7.73 -6.10 19.38
C LEU A 260 7.74 -7.30 20.31
N PHE A 261 7.26 -7.15 21.54
CA PHE A 261 7.13 -8.24 22.49
C PHE A 261 6.14 -9.30 22.00
N ASN A 262 4.96 -8.89 21.52
CA ASN A 262 3.96 -9.81 20.99
C ASN A 262 4.53 -10.61 19.79
N THR A 263 5.19 -9.93 18.86
CA THR A 263 5.72 -10.55 17.64
C THR A 263 6.92 -11.46 17.90
N ASN A 264 7.91 -10.98 18.67
CA ASN A 264 9.18 -11.68 18.84
C ASN A 264 9.19 -12.67 20.01
N VAL A 265 8.26 -12.52 20.96
CA VAL A 265 8.18 -13.37 22.16
C VAL A 265 6.90 -14.18 22.19
N MET A 266 5.73 -13.54 22.33
CA MET A 266 4.47 -14.26 22.55
C MET A 266 4.13 -15.17 21.37
N ASN A 267 4.00 -14.62 20.16
CA ASN A 267 3.62 -15.39 18.98
C ASN A 267 4.66 -16.44 18.57
N LYS A 268 5.93 -16.24 18.93
CA LYS A 268 7.01 -17.17 18.60
C LYS A 268 7.11 -18.34 19.57
N TYR A 269 7.04 -18.08 20.87
CA TYR A 269 7.32 -19.09 21.90
C TYR A 269 6.04 -19.61 22.57
N LEU A 270 5.01 -18.78 22.68
CA LEU A 270 3.75 -19.06 23.39
C LEU A 270 2.51 -18.63 22.56
N PRO A 271 2.28 -19.21 21.37
CA PRO A 271 1.17 -18.81 20.50
C PRO A 271 -0.19 -19.35 20.99
N LEU A 272 -0.62 -18.93 22.19
CA LEU A 272 -1.82 -19.43 22.89
C LEU A 272 -3.08 -19.35 22.01
N LEU A 273 -3.28 -18.21 21.33
CA LEU A 273 -4.44 -18.00 20.44
C LEU A 273 -4.44 -18.98 19.26
N ALA A 274 -3.29 -19.22 18.64
CA ALA A 274 -3.17 -20.18 17.55
C ALA A 274 -3.34 -21.62 18.05
N MET A 275 -2.86 -21.94 19.26
CA MET A 275 -3.07 -23.26 19.87
C MET A 275 -4.55 -23.52 20.14
N MET A 276 -5.30 -22.53 20.61
CA MET A 276 -6.74 -22.67 20.82
C MET A 276 -7.50 -22.84 19.49
N LYS A 277 -7.14 -22.08 18.44
CA LYS A 277 -7.87 -22.09 17.16
C LYS A 277 -7.49 -23.25 16.24
N HIS A 278 -6.23 -23.64 16.20
CA HIS A 278 -5.68 -24.60 15.22
C HIS A 278 -5.09 -25.86 15.85
N GLY A 279 -5.00 -25.91 17.18
CA GLY A 279 -4.34 -26.97 17.92
C GLY A 279 -2.83 -26.76 18.07
N VAL A 280 -2.25 -27.38 19.11
CA VAL A 280 -0.85 -27.17 19.52
C VAL A 280 0.14 -27.43 18.39
N ARG A 281 -0.03 -28.53 17.64
CA ARG A 281 0.92 -28.91 16.57
C ARG A 281 0.95 -27.91 15.41
N LYS A 282 -0.20 -27.32 15.06
CA LYS A 282 -0.31 -26.38 13.93
C LYS A 282 0.02 -24.94 14.33
N ALA A 283 0.10 -24.66 15.63
CA ALA A 283 0.44 -23.33 16.14
C ALA A 283 1.92 -22.98 15.95
N TYR A 284 2.80 -23.98 15.89
CA TYR A 284 4.23 -23.80 15.62
C TYR A 284 4.52 -24.01 14.15
N VAL A 285 4.74 -22.92 13.40
CA VAL A 285 5.06 -22.96 11.98
C VAL A 285 6.53 -22.63 11.78
N LYS A 286 7.24 -23.47 11.01
CA LYS A 286 8.58 -23.14 10.54
C LYS A 286 8.45 -22.23 9.34
N ILE A 287 8.66 -20.93 9.54
CA ILE A 287 8.77 -19.97 8.44
C ILE A 287 10.06 -20.31 7.69
N VAL A 288 9.93 -20.77 6.46
CA VAL A 288 11.06 -21.01 5.57
C VAL A 288 11.48 -19.65 5.02
N TYR A 289 12.70 -19.21 5.35
CA TYR A 289 13.37 -18.07 4.73
C TYR A 289 14.34 -18.58 3.67
#